data_AF-A0AAD6ZDC0-F1
#
_entry.id   AF-A0AAD6ZDC0-F1
#
_cell.length_a   1.000
_cell.length_b   1.000
_cell.length_c   1.000
_cell.angle_alpha   90.00
_cell.angle_beta   90.00
_cell.angle_gamma   90.00
#
_symmetry.space_group_name_H-M   'P 1'
#
loop_
_entity.id
_entity.type
_entity.pdbx_description
1 polymer ?
#
loop_
_entity_poly.entity_id
_entity_poly.type
_entity_poly.pdbx_seq_one_letter_code
_entity_poly.pdbx_strand_id
1 'polypeptide(L)'
;LRGGGFLLHTNDEAAARWLKANMGDFLTCMGGTSVYKERLYNVVLRFVPISLDLAADGVLDVICDDNNLPKGAVAKARWIKPPERRRVGQRVAH
;
A
#
# COMPACT_ATOMS: atom_id res chain seq x y z
N LEU A 1 20.48 -1.23 -14.05
CA LEU A 1 19.26 -0.39 -13.94
C LEU A 1 19.07 0.33 -15.28
N ARG A 2 18.12 -0.10 -16.12
CA ARG A 2 17.76 0.65 -17.34
C ARG A 2 16.77 1.74 -16.91
N GLY A 3 17.20 3.01 -16.89
CA GLY A 3 16.33 4.15 -16.54
C GLY A 3 16.79 5.08 -15.40
N GLY A 4 18.09 5.18 -15.11
CA GLY A 4 18.61 6.24 -14.22
C GLY A 4 18.41 6.05 -12.71
N GLY A 5 18.03 4.84 -12.26
CA GLY A 5 17.98 4.53 -10.83
C GLY A 5 19.36 4.29 -10.22
N PHE A 6 19.51 4.56 -8.93
CA PHE A 6 20.69 4.24 -8.12
C PHE A 6 20.31 3.33 -6.96
N LEU A 7 21.28 2.55 -6.49
CA LEU A 7 21.15 1.64 -5.36
C LEU A 7 21.92 2.25 -4.19
N LEU A 8 21.24 2.53 -3.08
CA LEU A 8 21.89 3.03 -1.86
C LEU A 8 22.12 1.85 -0.90
N HIS A 9 23.37 1.66 -0.49
CA HIS A 9 23.72 0.72 0.56
C HIS A 9 23.91 1.50 1.86
N THR A 10 23.39 0.94 2.94
CA THR A 10 23.58 1.47 4.30
C THR A 10 24.38 0.46 5.10
N ASN A 11 25.19 0.96 6.03
CA ASN A 11 26.11 0.12 6.79
C ASN A 11 25.41 -0.66 7.91
N ASP A 12 24.22 -0.21 8.32
CA ASP A 12 23.43 -0.82 9.39
C ASP A 12 21.92 -0.56 9.23
N GLU A 13 21.13 -1.28 10.02
CA GLU A 13 19.67 -1.20 9.99
C GLU A 13 19.14 0.16 10.47
N ALA A 14 19.82 0.82 11.41
CA ALA A 14 19.38 2.10 11.95
C ALA A 14 19.45 3.20 10.88
N ALA A 15 20.53 3.24 10.09
CA ALA A 15 20.70 4.11 8.94
C ALA A 15 19.64 3.83 7.87
N ALA A 16 19.36 2.55 7.56
CA ALA A 16 18.29 2.18 6.63
C ALA A 16 16.90 2.66 7.10
N ARG A 17 16.61 2.51 8.39
CA ARG A 17 15.35 2.92 9.01
C ARG A 17 15.21 4.45 9.01
N TRP A 18 16.27 5.16 9.38
CA TRP A 18 16.32 6.62 9.32
C TRP A 18 16.08 7.13 7.90
N LEU A 19 16.75 6.52 6.91
CA LEU A 19 16.58 6.92 5.50
C LEU A 19 15.13 6.75 5.03
N LYS A 20 14.46 5.64 5.38
CA LYS A 20 13.05 5.43 5.04
C LYS A 20 12.14 6.48 5.67
N ALA A 21 12.37 6.81 6.94
CA ALA A 21 11.57 7.80 7.66
C ALA A 21 11.78 9.24 7.14
N ASN A 22 12.96 9.54 6.61
CA ASN A 22 13.36 10.89 6.15
C ASN A 22 13.55 10.97 4.63
N MET A 23 12.94 10.05 3.88
CA MET A 23 13.21 9.91 2.45
C MET A 23 12.85 11.16 1.64
N GLY A 24 11.80 11.88 2.01
CA GLY A 24 11.41 13.14 1.34
C GLY A 24 12.50 14.22 1.42
N ASP A 25 13.02 14.44 2.64
CA ASP A 25 14.09 15.41 2.87
C ASP A 25 15.39 14.97 2.19
N PHE A 26 15.71 13.67 2.26
CA PHE A 26 16.86 13.10 1.58
C PHE A 26 16.81 13.31 0.06
N LEU A 27 15.65 13.06 -0.57
CA LEU A 27 15.46 13.28 -2.00
C LEU A 27 15.55 14.76 -2.39
N THR A 28 15.10 15.65 -1.52
CA THR A 28 15.23 17.11 -1.70
C THR A 28 16.71 17.50 -1.75
N CYS A 29 17.52 17.00 -0.81
CA CYS A 29 18.98 17.21 -0.82
C CYS A 29 19.67 16.61 -2.05
N MET A 30 19.11 15.53 -2.63
CA MET A 30 19.60 14.86 -3.84
C MET A 30 19.20 15.55 -5.15
N GLY A 31 18.70 16.78 -5.09
CA GLY A 31 18.31 17.57 -6.27
C GLY A 31 16.85 17.44 -6.68
N GLY A 32 15.99 16.85 -5.82
CA GLY A 32 14.52 16.95 -5.87
C GLY A 32 13.80 16.28 -7.05
N THR A 33 14.54 15.78 -8.04
CA THR A 33 13.98 15.13 -9.25
C THR A 33 13.80 13.62 -9.09
N SER A 34 14.35 13.04 -8.02
CA SER A 34 14.27 11.61 -7.74
C SER A 34 12.98 11.28 -6.99
N VAL A 35 12.29 10.21 -7.42
CA VAL A 35 11.06 9.72 -6.78
C VAL A 35 11.36 8.41 -6.06
N TYR A 36 11.15 8.37 -4.75
CA TYR A 36 11.13 7.11 -4.01
C TYR A 36 9.79 6.41 -4.22
N LYS A 37 9.84 5.15 -4.65
CA LYS A 37 8.67 4.28 -4.73
C LYS A 37 8.73 3.29 -3.59
N GLU A 38 7.79 3.43 -2.66
CA GLU A 38 7.60 2.41 -1.64
C GLU A 38 7.27 1.06 -2.27
N ARG A 39 7.83 0.01 -1.66
CA ARG A 39 7.58 -1.36 -2.09
C ARG A 39 6.26 -1.81 -1.50
N LEU A 40 5.24 -1.85 -2.34
CA LEU A 40 3.92 -2.39 -2.01
C LEU A 40 3.90 -3.91 -2.20
N TYR A 41 3.13 -4.59 -1.36
CA TYR A 41 2.89 -6.04 -1.45
C TYR A 41 1.41 -6.31 -1.68
N ASN A 42 1.10 -7.21 -2.61
CA ASN A 42 -0.26 -7.67 -2.82
C ASN A 42 -0.60 -8.73 -1.79
N VAL A 43 -1.66 -8.50 -1.00
CA VAL A 43 -2.20 -9.45 -0.04
C VAL A 43 -3.59 -9.89 -0.49
N VAL A 44 -3.89 -11.18 -0.35
CA VAL A 44 -5.22 -11.74 -0.62
C VAL A 44 -5.95 -11.96 0.69
N LEU A 45 -7.09 -11.31 0.85
CA LEU A 45 -7.97 -11.49 2.00
C LEU A 45 -9.15 -12.38 1.60
N ARG A 46 -9.52 -13.28 2.52
CA ARG A 46 -10.69 -14.17 2.39
C ARG A 46 -11.77 -13.72 3.36
N PHE A 47 -13.02 -14.06 3.05
CA PHE A 47 -14.19 -13.80 3.89
C PHE A 47 -14.54 -12.31 4.09
N VAL A 48 -14.07 -11.43 3.20
CA VAL A 48 -14.44 -10.01 3.23
C VAL A 48 -15.92 -9.86 2.81
N PRO A 49 -16.78 -9.18 3.59
CA PRO A 49 -18.18 -8.98 3.24
C PRO A 49 -18.34 -8.33 1.86
N ILE A 50 -19.17 -8.91 0.99
CA ILE A 50 -19.35 -8.36 -0.36
C ILE A 50 -20.16 -7.05 -0.37
N SER A 51 -20.76 -6.70 0.78
CA SER A 51 -21.43 -5.44 1.05
C SER A 51 -20.46 -4.29 1.32
N LEU A 52 -19.17 -4.56 1.51
CA LEU A 52 -18.15 -3.52 1.64
C LEU A 52 -18.00 -2.77 0.31
N ASP A 53 -18.30 -1.48 0.32
CA ASP A 53 -18.08 -0.61 -0.84
C ASP A 53 -16.65 -0.07 -0.84
N LEU A 54 -15.78 -0.70 -1.63
CA LEU A 54 -14.38 -0.27 -1.80
C LEU A 54 -14.24 1.06 -2.57
N ALA A 55 -15.32 1.58 -3.16
CA ALA A 55 -15.31 2.88 -3.85
C ALA A 55 -15.75 4.04 -2.94
N ALA A 56 -16.24 3.75 -1.73
CA ALA A 56 -16.62 4.79 -0.77
C ALA A 56 -15.39 5.60 -0.32
N ASP A 57 -15.54 6.92 -0.25
CA ASP A 57 -14.48 7.82 0.19
C ASP A 57 -14.05 7.49 1.63
N GLY A 58 -12.74 7.40 1.85
CA GLY A 58 -12.17 7.10 3.17
C GLY A 58 -12.33 5.65 3.64
N VAL A 59 -12.90 4.74 2.85
CA VAL A 59 -13.10 3.34 3.27
C VAL A 59 -11.80 2.63 3.66
N LEU A 60 -10.69 2.94 2.98
CA LEU A 60 -9.38 2.36 3.30
C LEU A 60 -8.81 2.87 4.62
N ASP A 61 -9.07 4.14 4.97
CA ASP A 61 -8.68 4.70 6.26
C ASP A 61 -9.46 4.02 7.39
N VAL A 62 -10.78 3.86 7.22
CA VAL A 62 -11.62 3.12 8.18
C VAL A 62 -11.16 1.68 8.35
N ILE A 63 -10.84 0.98 7.25
CA ILE A 63 -10.28 -0.37 7.31
C ILE A 63 -8.95 -0.38 8.08
N CYS A 64 -8.09 0.62 7.89
CA CYS A 64 -6.84 0.70 8.64
C CYS A 64 -7.11 0.91 10.13
N ASP A 65 -7.99 1.85 10.49
CA ASP A 65 -8.33 2.18 11.87
C ASP A 65 -8.96 0.98 12.59
N ASP A 66 -9.94 0.32 11.97
CA ASP A 66 -10.64 -0.86 12.51
C ASP A 66 -9.71 -2.07 12.74
N ASN A 67 -8.57 -2.11 12.05
CA ASN A 67 -7.60 -3.21 12.12
C ASN A 67 -6.28 -2.82 12.79
N ASN A 68 -6.21 -1.65 13.45
CA ASN A 68 -5.00 -1.13 14.09
C ASN A 68 -3.79 -1.04 13.12
N LEU A 69 -4.05 -0.75 11.85
CA LEU A 69 -3.00 -0.54 10.85
C LEU A 69 -2.60 0.94 10.83
N PRO A 70 -1.32 1.24 10.53
CA PRO A 70 -0.90 2.62 10.28
C PRO A 70 -1.73 3.25 9.16
N LYS A 71 -2.01 4.56 9.27
CA LYS A 71 -2.69 5.30 8.21
C LYS A 71 -1.91 5.17 6.90
N GLY A 72 -2.62 4.87 5.80
CA GLY A 72 -2.01 4.65 4.50
C GLY A 72 -1.33 3.29 4.32
N ALA A 73 -1.40 2.38 5.30
CA ALA A 73 -0.84 1.02 5.16
C ALA A 73 -1.49 0.24 4.00
N VAL A 74 -2.76 0.53 3.67
CA VAL A 74 -3.46 -0.02 2.51
C VAL A 74 -3.47 1.03 1.39
N ALA A 75 -2.54 0.90 0.45
CA ALA A 75 -2.44 1.82 -0.69
C ALA A 75 -3.59 1.67 -1.70
N LYS A 76 -4.12 0.45 -1.87
CA LYS A 76 -5.22 0.15 -2.79
C LYS A 76 -5.89 -1.17 -2.42
N ALA A 77 -7.21 -1.25 -2.58
CA ALA A 77 -7.96 -2.49 -2.53
C ALA A 77 -8.73 -2.73 -3.83
N ARG A 78 -8.93 -4.00 -4.18
CA ARG A 78 -9.82 -4.40 -5.29
C ARG A 78 -10.34 -5.81 -5.06
N TRP A 79 -11.52 -6.07 -5.59
CA TRP A 79 -12.05 -7.43 -5.65
C TRP A 79 -11.29 -8.28 -6.66
N ILE A 80 -10.94 -9.51 -6.30
CA ILE A 80 -10.39 -10.50 -7.25
C ILE A 80 -11.47 -10.90 -8.27
N LYS A 81 -12.69 -11.12 -7.79
CA LYS A 81 -13.86 -11.39 -8.64
C LYS A 81 -14.75 -10.15 -8.68
N PRO A 82 -15.01 -9.58 -9.86
CA PRO A 82 -15.86 -8.42 -9.98
C PRO A 82 -17.32 -8.79 -9.64
N PRO A 83 -18.16 -7.81 -9.25
CA PRO A 83 -19.52 -8.05 -8.76
C PRO A 83 -20.37 -8.94 -9.67
N GLU A 84 -20.23 -8.79 -10.99
CA GLU A 84 -21.01 -9.48 -12.02
C GLU A 84 -20.71 -10.99 -12.08
N ARG A 85 -19.59 -11.42 -11.47
CA ARG A 85 -19.16 -12.82 -11.43
C ARG A 85 -19.37 -13.48 -10.06
N ARG A 86 -20.06 -12.80 -9.13
CA ARG A 86 -20.40 -13.34 -7.82
C ARG A 86 -21.58 -14.31 -7.93
N ARG A 87 -21.61 -15.32 -7.08
CA ARG A 87 -22.76 -16.25 -7.03
C ARG A 87 -23.95 -15.53 -6.38
N VAL A 88 -25.16 -15.80 -6.86
CA VAL A 88 -26.39 -15.32 -6.20
C VAL A 88 -26.41 -15.83 -4.76
N GLY A 89 -26.67 -14.94 -3.80
CA GLY A 89 -26.68 -15.25 -2.36
C GLY A 89 -25.30 -15.33 -1.70
N GLN A 90 -24.20 -15.08 -2.42
CA GLN A 90 -22.88 -14.97 -1.81
C GLN A 90 -22.85 -13.80 -0.83
N ARG A 91 -22.30 -14.00 0.39
CA ARG A 91 -22.20 -12.94 1.42
C ARG A 91 -20.80 -12.41 1.62
N VAL A 92 -19.80 -13.20 1.27
CA VAL A 92 -18.37 -12.90 1.49
C VAL A 92 -17.54 -13.28 0.28
N ALA A 93 -16.42 -12.61 0.05
CA ALA A 93 -15.46 -12.98 -0.97
C ALA A 93 -14.70 -14.26 -0.60
N HIS A 94 -14.37 -15.05 -1.62
CA HIS A 94 -13.60 -16.30 -1.53
C HIS A 94 -12.23 -16.13 -2.19
#